data_AF-A0A976JF95-F1
#
_entry.id   AF-A0A976JF95-F1
#
_cell.length_a   1.000
_cell.length_b   1.000
_cell.length_c   1.000
_cell.angle_alpha   90.00
_cell.angle_beta   90.00
_cell.angle_gamma   90.00
#
_symmetry.space_group_name_H-M   'P 1'
#
loop_
_entity.id
_entity.type
_entity.pdbx_description
1 polymer ?
#
loop_
_entity_poly.entity_id
_entity_poly.type
_entity_poly.pdbx_seq_one_letter_code
_entity_poly.pdbx_strand_id
1 'polypeptide(L)'
;MLLWLAEYLSQYFTAFAVVQYLTFRAILGVLTALGLSLLLGPMMIRRLNYLQIGQSVRTDGPQSHLSKSGTPTMGGALILLSIFVSALLWSDLSNHYVWVVMIVTFVFGAVGWVDDYRKVVEKNSRGLPARWKYFWQSVAGLGAAIFLYSTGSSGAENELIVP
;
A
#
# COMPACT_ATOMS: atom_id res chain seq x y z
N MET A 1 4.00 -2.64 -16.18
CA MET A 1 5.06 -3.30 -16.97
C MET A 1 4.54 -4.41 -17.87
N LEU A 2 3.68 -5.30 -17.39
CA LEU A 2 3.12 -6.38 -18.21
C LEU A 2 2.21 -5.86 -19.32
N LEU A 3 1.57 -4.70 -19.11
CA LEU A 3 0.80 -4.02 -20.15
C LEU A 3 1.64 -3.75 -21.40
N TRP A 4 2.84 -3.18 -21.24
CA TRP A 4 3.71 -2.79 -22.35
C TRP A 4 4.23 -4.04 -23.10
N LEU A 5 4.53 -5.10 -22.35
CA LEU A 5 4.93 -6.38 -22.92
C LEU A 5 3.77 -7.04 -23.70
N ALA A 6 2.56 -7.02 -23.15
CA ALA A 6 1.37 -7.57 -23.80
C ALA A 6 0.99 -6.78 -25.06
N GLU A 7 1.15 -5.45 -25.03
CA GLU A 7 0.96 -4.59 -26.19
C GLU A 7 1.94 -4.93 -27.32
N TYR A 8 3.23 -5.09 -27.00
CA TYR A 8 4.23 -5.56 -27.97
C TYR A 8 3.88 -6.95 -28.54
N LEU A 9 3.52 -7.91 -27.68
CA LEU A 9 3.17 -9.27 -28.11
C LEU A 9 1.86 -9.34 -28.90
N SER A 10 0.95 -8.38 -28.71
CA SER A 10 -0.32 -8.32 -29.43
C SER A 10 -0.15 -8.11 -30.94
N GLN A 11 1.00 -7.56 -31.35
CA GLN A 11 1.38 -7.43 -32.77
C GLN A 11 1.57 -8.79 -33.44
N TYR A 12 1.95 -9.82 -32.67
CA TYR A 12 2.20 -11.18 -33.16
C TYR A 12 1.03 -12.12 -32.88
N PHE A 13 0.37 -11.97 -31.73
CA PHE A 13 -0.75 -12.81 -31.31
C PHE A 13 -1.88 -11.97 -30.72
N THR A 14 -3.02 -11.92 -31.41
CA THR A 14 -4.20 -11.14 -31.03
C THR A 14 -4.76 -11.47 -29.65
N ALA A 15 -4.50 -12.68 -29.12
CA ALA A 15 -4.93 -13.08 -27.79
C ALA A 15 -4.41 -12.16 -26.66
N PHE A 16 -3.24 -11.53 -26.84
CA PHE A 16 -2.69 -10.61 -25.83
C PHE A 16 -3.40 -9.26 -25.78
N ALA A 17 -4.24 -8.92 -26.77
CA ALA A 17 -5.06 -7.71 -26.75
C ALA A 17 -6.04 -7.69 -25.57
N VAL A 18 -6.41 -8.87 -25.03
CA VAL A 18 -7.29 -8.96 -23.85
C VAL A 18 -6.68 -8.26 -22.63
N VAL A 19 -5.34 -8.22 -22.53
CA VAL A 19 -4.62 -7.54 -21.45
C VAL A 19 -4.79 -6.02 -21.52
N GLN A 20 -5.23 -5.44 -22.64
CA GLN A 20 -5.43 -3.99 -22.77
C GLN A 20 -6.72 -3.52 -22.09
N TYR A 21 -7.72 -4.40 -21.92
CA TYR A 21 -8.98 -4.05 -21.27
C TYR A 21 -8.78 -3.73 -19.79
N LEU A 22 -9.29 -2.57 -19.37
CA LEU A 22 -9.17 -2.08 -17.99
C LEU A 22 -9.77 -3.06 -16.97
N THR A 23 -10.95 -3.62 -17.25
CA THR A 23 -11.64 -4.57 -16.37
C THR A 23 -10.84 -5.85 -16.17
N PHE A 24 -10.26 -6.38 -17.25
CA PHE A 24 -9.42 -7.56 -17.19
C PHE A 24 -8.16 -7.33 -16.36
N ARG A 25 -7.48 -6.19 -16.59
CA ARG A 25 -6.31 -5.78 -15.79
C ARG A 25 -6.64 -5.59 -14.32
N ALA A 26 -7.79 -5.00 -14.01
CA ALA A 26 -8.23 -4.80 -12.63
C ALA A 26 -8.44 -6.14 -11.92
N ILE A 27 -9.12 -7.10 -12.57
CA ILE A 27 -9.33 -8.44 -12.02
C ILE A 27 -7.98 -9.14 -11.79
N LEU A 28 -7.09 -9.14 -12.78
CA LEU A 28 -5.77 -9.74 -12.65
C LEU A 28 -4.92 -9.06 -11.57
N GLY A 29 -5.05 -7.74 -11.41
CA GLY A 29 -4.43 -6.99 -10.33
C GLY A 29 -4.91 -7.44 -8.95
N VAL A 30 -6.22 -7.59 -8.76
CA VAL A 30 -6.79 -8.11 -7.50
C VAL A 30 -6.31 -9.54 -7.24
N LEU A 31 -6.38 -10.43 -8.25
CA LEU A 31 -5.98 -11.82 -8.11
C LEU A 31 -4.48 -11.96 -7.82
N THR A 32 -3.61 -11.15 -8.44
CA THR A 32 -2.18 -11.16 -8.14
C THR A 32 -1.88 -10.63 -6.75
N ALA A 33 -2.52 -9.54 -6.32
CA ALA A 33 -2.35 -9.03 -4.96
C ALA A 33 -2.82 -10.06 -3.91
N LEU A 34 -3.98 -10.68 -4.14
CA LEU A 34 -4.52 -11.73 -3.27
C LEU A 34 -3.58 -12.94 -3.23
N GLY A 35 -3.17 -13.45 -4.39
CA GLY A 35 -2.24 -14.58 -4.49
C GLY A 35 -0.92 -14.31 -3.77
N LEU A 36 -0.32 -13.13 -3.95
CA LEU A 36 0.88 -12.72 -3.22
C LEU A 36 0.65 -12.68 -1.72
N SER A 37 -0.45 -12.09 -1.26
CA SER A 37 -0.76 -12.02 0.18
C SER A 37 -0.96 -13.40 0.81
N LEU A 38 -1.61 -14.34 0.11
CA LEU A 38 -1.85 -15.70 0.59
C LEU A 38 -0.57 -16.55 0.60
N LEU A 39 0.30 -16.38 -0.40
CA LEU A 39 1.57 -17.12 -0.49
C LEU A 39 2.63 -16.59 0.48
N LEU A 40 2.78 -15.26 0.55
CA LEU A 40 3.78 -14.61 1.39
C LEU A 40 3.33 -14.46 2.85
N GLY A 41 2.03 -14.43 3.11
CA GLY A 41 1.44 -14.27 4.44
C GLY A 41 1.98 -15.26 5.47
N PRO A 42 1.88 -16.59 5.23
CA PRO A 42 2.40 -17.60 6.16
C PRO A 42 3.90 -17.46 6.44
N MET A 43 4.70 -17.11 5.42
CA MET A 43 6.14 -16.89 5.57
C MET A 43 6.43 -15.67 6.45
N MET A 44 5.70 -14.57 6.23
CA MET A 44 5.85 -13.36 7.02
C MET A 44 5.42 -13.59 8.47
N ILE A 45 4.29 -14.25 8.70
CA ILE A 45 3.79 -14.58 10.05
C ILE A 45 4.82 -15.43 10.82
N ARG A 46 5.37 -16.48 10.19
CA ARG A 46 6.42 -17.30 10.80
C ARG A 46 7.64 -16.48 11.19
N ARG A 47 8.09 -15.57 10.32
CA ARG A 47 9.26 -14.72 10.58
C ARG A 47 9.00 -13.69 11.69
N LEU A 48 7.82 -13.09 11.73
CA LEU A 48 7.44 -12.15 12.78
C LEU A 48 7.30 -12.83 14.14
N ASN A 49 6.76 -14.06 14.17
CA ASN A 49 6.71 -14.89 15.38
C ASN A 49 8.12 -15.26 15.87
N TYR A 50 9.04 -15.62 14.97
CA TYR A 50 10.43 -15.91 15.32
C TYR A 50 11.16 -14.71 15.93
N LEU A 51 10.91 -13.50 15.42
CA LEU A 51 11.49 -12.26 15.93
C LEU A 51 10.93 -11.82 17.29
N GLN A 52 10.02 -12.61 17.89
CA GLN A 52 9.34 -12.30 19.16
C GLN A 52 8.71 -10.90 19.17
N ILE A 53 8.22 -10.48 18.00
CA ILE A 53 7.46 -9.24 17.80
C ILE A 53 6.01 -9.50 18.28
N GLY A 54 5.88 -9.86 19.56
CA GLY A 54 4.62 -9.89 20.28
C GLY A 54 4.36 -8.50 20.86
N GLN A 55 3.13 -8.00 20.75
CA GLN A 55 2.76 -6.75 21.41
C GLN A 55 3.09 -6.83 22.90
N SER A 56 3.82 -5.85 23.44
CA SER A 56 3.94 -5.66 24.88
C SER A 56 2.55 -5.34 25.43
N VAL A 57 1.95 -6.29 26.14
CA VAL A 57 0.63 -6.12 26.76
C VAL A 57 0.74 -5.01 27.81
N ARG A 58 -0.08 -3.96 27.69
CA ARG A 58 -0.28 -3.00 28.78
C ARG A 58 -0.90 -3.74 29.96
N THR A 59 -0.29 -3.63 31.13
CA THR A 59 -0.72 -4.28 32.38
C THR A 59 -2.04 -3.74 32.94
N ASP A 60 -2.59 -2.67 32.37
CA ASP A 60 -3.64 -1.87 33.00
C ASP A 60 -5.05 -2.14 32.41
N GLY A 61 -5.31 -3.36 31.90
CA GLY A 61 -6.58 -3.72 31.24
C GLY A 61 -7.14 -5.10 31.63
N PRO A 62 -8.46 -5.35 31.44
CA PRO A 62 -9.13 -6.57 31.89
C PRO A 62 -8.62 -7.83 31.16
N GLN A 63 -8.55 -8.96 31.89
CA GLN A 63 -7.92 -10.22 31.46
C GLN A 63 -8.44 -10.81 30.14
N SER A 64 -9.63 -10.43 29.68
CA SER A 64 -10.17 -10.84 28.37
C SER A 64 -9.36 -10.31 27.17
N HIS A 65 -8.60 -9.22 27.35
CA HIS A 65 -7.71 -8.66 26.32
C HIS A 65 -6.39 -9.43 26.15
N LEU A 66 -6.05 -10.38 27.05
CA LEU A 66 -4.87 -11.24 26.93
C LEU A 66 -4.98 -12.27 25.79
N SER A 67 -6.19 -12.53 25.29
CA SER A 67 -6.45 -13.48 24.19
C SER A 67 -6.07 -12.97 22.80
N LYS A 68 -5.76 -11.67 22.66
CA LYS A 68 -5.14 -11.08 21.44
C LYS A 68 -3.60 -11.10 21.50
N SER A 69 -3.04 -11.85 22.44
CA SER A 69 -1.60 -12.05 22.58
C SER A 69 -1.09 -12.96 21.46
N GLY A 70 -0.20 -12.44 20.61
CA GLY A 70 0.56 -13.23 19.66
C GLY A 70 0.24 -13.03 18.17
N THR A 71 -0.71 -12.17 17.80
CA THR A 71 -0.88 -11.80 16.39
C THR A 71 0.16 -10.74 16.00
N PRO A 72 1.06 -11.02 15.03
CA PRO A 72 2.17 -10.14 14.72
C PRO A 72 1.69 -8.83 14.06
N THR A 73 2.20 -7.69 14.52
CA THR A 73 1.68 -6.35 14.18
C THR A 73 2.41 -5.66 13.03
N MET A 74 2.57 -6.36 11.90
CA MET A 74 3.14 -5.77 10.68
C MET A 74 2.46 -6.26 9.39
N GLY A 75 1.20 -6.68 9.48
CA GLY A 75 0.39 -7.10 8.31
C GLY A 75 0.33 -6.04 7.19
N GLY A 76 0.42 -4.76 7.54
CA GLY A 76 0.44 -3.65 6.58
C GLY A 76 1.59 -3.73 5.58
N ALA A 77 2.77 -4.24 5.97
CA ALA A 77 3.90 -4.37 5.05
C ALA A 77 3.60 -5.38 3.91
N LEU A 78 2.93 -6.49 4.23
CA LEU A 78 2.48 -7.46 3.23
C LEU A 78 1.44 -6.87 2.28
N ILE A 79 0.48 -6.12 2.83
CA ILE A 79 -0.56 -5.46 2.02
C ILE A 79 0.08 -4.46 1.06
N LEU A 80 0.96 -3.59 1.57
CA LEU A 80 1.68 -2.62 0.75
C LEU A 80 2.49 -3.33 -0.33
N LEU A 81 3.30 -4.33 0.02
CA LEU A 81 4.09 -5.09 -0.95
C LEU A 81 3.20 -5.70 -2.05
N SER A 82 2.07 -6.31 -1.66
CA SER A 82 1.14 -6.94 -2.61
C SER A 82 0.50 -5.90 -3.54
N ILE A 83 0.12 -4.73 -3.02
CA ILE A 83 -0.39 -3.61 -3.81
C ILE A 83 0.68 -3.08 -4.76
N PHE A 84 1.90 -2.81 -4.29
CA PHE A 84 2.99 -2.28 -5.12
C PHE A 84 3.35 -3.21 -6.27
N VAL A 85 3.52 -4.51 -5.99
CA VAL A 85 3.84 -5.49 -7.03
C VAL A 85 2.70 -5.60 -8.03
N SER A 86 1.46 -5.74 -7.56
CA SER A 86 0.29 -5.83 -8.45
C SER A 86 0.12 -4.58 -9.32
N ALA A 87 0.22 -3.39 -8.71
CA ALA A 87 0.15 -2.12 -9.43
C ALA A 87 1.26 -2.02 -10.48
N LEU A 88 2.52 -2.27 -10.15
CA LEU A 88 3.63 -2.19 -11.11
C LEU A 88 3.46 -3.16 -12.31
N LEU A 89 2.86 -4.32 -12.07
CA LEU A 89 2.61 -5.30 -13.12
C LEU A 89 1.48 -4.85 -14.06
N TRP A 90 0.31 -4.50 -13.51
CA TRP A 90 -0.94 -4.34 -14.27
C TRP A 90 -1.38 -2.91 -14.54
N SER A 91 -0.91 -1.93 -13.77
CA SER A 91 -1.23 -0.52 -14.00
C SER A 91 -0.49 0.04 -15.21
N ASP A 92 -1.03 1.14 -15.73
CA ASP A 92 -0.37 1.90 -16.78
C ASP A 92 0.57 2.91 -16.14
N LEU A 93 1.87 2.67 -16.29
CA LEU A 93 2.92 3.48 -15.68
C LEU A 93 3.16 4.80 -16.43
N SER A 94 2.55 4.99 -17.61
CA SER A 94 2.51 6.30 -18.28
C SER A 94 1.52 7.26 -17.59
N ASN A 95 0.56 6.73 -16.84
CA ASN A 95 -0.46 7.51 -16.18
C ASN A 95 0.08 8.09 -14.86
N HIS A 96 0.16 9.43 -14.79
CA HIS A 96 0.65 10.12 -13.60
C HIS A 96 -0.23 9.90 -12.36
N TYR A 97 -1.53 9.64 -12.51
CA TYR A 97 -2.45 9.39 -11.39
C TYR A 97 -2.05 8.11 -10.63
N VAL A 98 -1.57 7.10 -11.34
CA VAL A 98 -1.06 5.85 -10.74
C VAL A 98 0.14 6.15 -9.85
N TRP A 99 1.09 6.95 -10.34
CA TRP A 99 2.28 7.34 -9.58
C TRP A 99 1.93 8.14 -8.33
N VAL A 100 1.00 9.09 -8.43
CA VAL A 100 0.54 9.87 -7.27
C VAL A 100 -0.02 8.95 -6.19
N VAL A 101 -0.94 8.04 -6.53
CA VAL A 101 -1.53 7.10 -5.57
C VAL A 101 -0.46 6.18 -4.98
N MET A 102 0.46 5.66 -5.79
CA MET A 102 1.55 4.80 -5.32
C MET A 102 2.48 5.52 -4.35
N ILE A 103 2.88 6.77 -4.65
CA ILE A 103 3.76 7.56 -3.79
C ILE A 103 3.06 7.91 -2.47
N VAL A 104 1.82 8.40 -2.52
CA VAL A 104 1.05 8.74 -1.31
C VAL A 104 0.87 7.49 -0.44
N THR A 105 0.47 6.37 -1.04
CA THR A 105 0.33 5.08 -0.33
C THR A 105 1.65 4.65 0.29
N PHE A 106 2.77 4.81 -0.42
CA PHE A 106 4.11 4.50 0.09
C PHE A 106 4.46 5.35 1.30
N VAL A 107 4.28 6.67 1.22
CA VAL A 107 4.64 7.59 2.31
C VAL A 107 3.78 7.31 3.55
N PHE A 108 2.47 7.16 3.40
CA PHE A 108 1.58 6.83 4.52
C PHE A 108 1.91 5.46 5.11
N GLY A 109 2.21 4.49 4.25
CA GLY A 109 2.68 3.16 4.65
C GLY A 109 4.00 3.20 5.42
N ALA A 110 4.97 4.01 4.98
CA ALA A 110 6.26 4.20 5.63
C ALA A 110 6.11 4.89 6.99
N VAL A 111 5.26 5.92 7.10
CA VAL A 111 4.95 6.56 8.39
C VAL A 111 4.34 5.56 9.37
N GLY A 112 3.40 4.73 8.90
CA GLY A 112 2.80 3.64 9.68
C GLY A 112 3.82 2.60 10.12
N TRP A 113 4.67 2.15 9.19
CA TRP A 113 5.77 1.23 9.49
C TRP A 113 6.66 1.79 10.59
N VAL A 114 7.15 3.03 10.45
CA VAL A 114 8.06 3.64 11.44
C VAL A 114 7.41 3.73 12.81
N ASP A 115 6.11 4.05 12.87
CA ASP A 115 5.36 4.07 14.12
C ASP A 115 5.28 2.68 14.78
N ASP A 116 4.95 1.64 14.01
CA ASP A 116 4.84 0.27 14.53
C ASP A 116 6.20 -0.34 14.87
N TYR A 117 7.24 -0.04 14.08
CA TYR A 117 8.62 -0.44 14.37
C TYR A 117 9.09 0.11 15.71
N ARG A 118 8.84 1.40 16.00
CA ARG A 118 9.21 2.02 17.29
C ARG A 118 8.46 1.42 18.46
N LYS A 119 7.18 1.11 18.29
CA LYS A 119 6.38 0.48 19.38
C LYS A 119 6.89 -0.91 19.72
N VAL A 120 7.22 -1.70 18.69
CA VAL A 120 7.60 -3.10 18.86
C VAL A 120 9.07 -3.25 19.21
N VAL A 121 9.96 -2.71 18.38
CA VAL A 121 11.40 -2.96 18.46
C VAL A 121 12.06 -2.09 19.52
N GLU A 122 11.72 -0.80 19.55
CA GLU A 122 12.25 0.13 20.57
C GLU A 122 11.45 0.07 21.89
N LYS A 123 10.41 -0.77 21.97
CA LYS A 123 9.50 -0.91 23.13
C LYS A 123 8.94 0.43 23.62
N ASN A 124 8.85 1.42 22.74
CA ASN A 124 8.37 2.74 23.07
C ASN A 124 6.87 2.81 22.81
N SER A 125 6.07 2.64 23.88
CA SER A 125 4.61 2.63 23.82
C SER A 125 3.99 3.91 23.25
N ARG A 126 4.72 5.03 23.22
CA ARG A 126 4.26 6.29 22.60
C ARG A 126 4.38 6.28 21.07
N GLY A 127 5.23 5.42 20.49
CA GLY A 127 5.47 5.36 19.05
C GLY A 127 6.10 6.64 18.46
N LEU A 128 5.83 6.91 17.19
CA LEU A 128 6.25 8.14 16.52
C LEU A 128 5.46 9.35 17.10
N PRO A 129 6.11 10.46 17.48
CA PRO A 129 5.40 11.64 17.97
C PRO A 129 4.38 12.15 16.95
N ALA A 130 3.19 12.54 17.41
CA ALA A 130 2.09 12.99 16.55
C ALA A 130 2.51 14.10 15.57
N ARG A 131 3.35 15.05 16.01
CA ARG A 131 3.91 16.11 15.15
C ARG A 131 4.58 15.58 13.88
N TRP A 132 5.30 14.46 13.98
CA TRP A 132 6.01 13.87 12.85
C TRP A 132 5.08 13.06 11.95
N LYS A 133 4.05 12.41 12.51
CA LYS A 133 3.01 11.75 11.70
C LYS A 133 2.28 12.75 10.83
N TYR A 134 1.75 13.81 11.46
CA TYR A 134 1.05 14.88 10.75
C TYR A 134 1.95 15.58 9.76
N PHE A 135 3.20 15.89 10.13
CA PHE A 135 4.15 16.52 9.21
C PHE A 135 4.31 15.72 7.91
N TRP A 136 4.65 14.43 7.98
CA TRP A 136 4.88 13.62 6.78
C TRP A 136 3.60 13.36 5.98
N GLN A 137 2.47 13.17 6.65
CA GLN A 137 1.18 13.00 5.98
C GLN A 137 0.73 14.29 5.28
N SER A 138 0.91 15.45 5.92
CA SER A 138 0.62 16.76 5.33
C SER A 138 1.55 17.06 4.16
N VAL A 139 2.84 16.78 4.26
CA VAL A 139 3.79 16.95 3.15
C VAL A 139 3.39 16.10 1.95
N ALA A 140 3.06 14.83 2.16
CA ALA A 140 2.60 13.96 1.06
C ALA A 140 1.25 14.41 0.47
N GLY A 141 0.29 14.78 1.32
CA GLY A 141 -1.02 15.25 0.87
C GLY A 141 -0.95 16.57 0.10
N LEU A 142 -0.22 17.56 0.61
CA LEU A 142 0.00 18.84 -0.07
C LEU A 142 0.79 18.66 -1.36
N GLY A 143 1.85 17.83 -1.33
CA GLY A 143 2.63 17.52 -2.52
C GLY A 143 1.77 16.88 -3.62
N ALA A 144 0.92 15.92 -3.26
CA ALA A 144 -0.02 15.31 -4.20
C ALA A 144 -1.03 16.33 -4.74
N ALA A 145 -1.61 17.17 -3.88
CA ALA A 145 -2.57 18.18 -4.29
C ALA A 145 -1.95 19.21 -5.27
N ILE A 146 -0.76 19.72 -4.96
CA ILE A 146 -0.03 20.66 -5.81
C ILE A 146 0.30 20.00 -7.16
N PHE A 147 0.81 18.78 -7.15
CA PHE A 147 1.16 18.05 -8.36
C PHE A 147 -0.06 17.84 -9.26
N LEU A 148 -1.17 17.36 -8.70
CA LEU A 148 -2.42 17.15 -9.42
C LEU A 148 -2.96 18.46 -9.99
N TYR A 149 -2.98 19.54 -9.19
CA TYR A 149 -3.40 20.86 -9.65
C TYR A 149 -2.54 21.39 -10.81
N SER A 150 -1.21 21.20 -10.73
CA SER A 150 -0.28 21.65 -11.78
C SER A 150 -0.35 20.83 -13.08
N THR A 151 -0.80 19.58 -12.99
CA THR A 151 -0.89 18.65 -14.13
C THR A 151 -2.32 18.56 -14.68
N GLY A 152 -3.30 19.11 -13.97
CA GLY A 152 -4.70 19.20 -14.40
C GLY A 152 -4.79 19.96 -15.72
N SER A 153 -5.23 19.27 -16.76
CA SER A 153 -5.24 19.77 -18.14
C SER A 153 -6.65 20.12 -18.61
N SER A 154 -7.68 19.65 -17.90
CA SER A 154 -9.07 20.00 -18.17
C SER A 154 -9.68 20.85 -17.04
N GLY A 155 -10.55 21.80 -17.39
CA GLY A 155 -11.24 22.65 -16.41
C GLY A 155 -12.04 21.84 -15.38
N ALA A 156 -12.61 20.71 -15.83
CA ALA A 156 -13.38 19.78 -15.00
C ALA A 156 -12.55 19.12 -13.86
N GLU A 157 -11.23 18.97 -14.04
CA GLU A 157 -10.34 18.44 -12.99
C GLU A 157 -10.14 19.43 -11.83
N ASN A 158 -10.40 20.72 -12.06
CA ASN A 158 -10.24 21.80 -11.09
C ASN A 158 -11.59 22.36 -10.59
N GLU A 159 -12.70 21.81 -11.07
CA GLU A 159 -14.03 22.24 -10.64
C GLU A 159 -14.36 21.63 -9.27
N LEU A 160 -14.82 22.49 -8.36
CA LEU A 160 -15.38 22.05 -7.09
C LEU A 160 -16.76 21.46 -7.36
N ILE A 161 -16.84 20.14 -7.44
CA ILE A 161 -18.12 19.42 -7.53
C ILE A 161 -18.72 19.34 -6.13
N VAL A 162 -19.76 20.12 -5.89
CA VAL A 162 -20.60 20.01 -4.69
C VAL A 162 -21.83 19.15 -5.06
N PRO A 163 -22.12 18.06 -4.33
CA PRO A 163 -23.25 17.18 -4.62
C PRO A 163 -24.61 17.83 -4.36
#